data_AF-A0A1I2FNU0-F1
#
_entry.id   AF-A0A1I2FNU0-F1
#
_cell.length_a   1.000
_cell.length_b   1.000
_cell.length_c   1.000
_cell.angle_alpha   90.00
_cell.angle_beta   90.00
_cell.angle_gamma   90.00
#
_symmetry.space_group_name_H-M   'P 1'
#
loop_
_entity.id
_entity.type
_entity.pdbx_description
1 polymer ?
#
loop_
_entity_poly.entity_id
_entity_poly.type
_entity_poly.pdbx_seq_one_letter_code
_entity_poly.pdbx_strand_id
1 'polypeptide(L)'
;MSIYTEILGLNPEDLNNVADAYIGYAGYLSSTIENPGNENTHTIPWIASSYMLAASLKSVIDPPESSSAFRSAAFFYQLAENPYWKIAAICANDNGRLTYVQTENGNTTFSDSLFYDLLGNILLDNDARPLFRMTERWGQHPIGRLGIPLGYFTSAIGAVQEGAPNNANGLNSLKILLSRATENLAILRADNYHWRNFKGTFLAVEPEILAVCICLCKLWTKRNLPSHDLLRGTEGLEITSVPLRIAIEIADNYSLERPYGLNV
;
A
#
# COMPACT_ATOMS: atom_id res chain seq x y z
N MET A 1 19.68 4.33 -8.51
CA MET A 1 19.61 3.57 -7.24
C MET A 1 18.55 4.25 -6.39
N SER A 2 17.60 3.51 -5.81
CA SER A 2 16.46 4.10 -5.09
C SER A 2 16.88 4.64 -3.72
N ILE A 3 16.54 5.91 -3.44
CA ILE A 3 16.77 6.53 -2.13
C ILE A 3 16.09 5.75 -0.99
N TYR A 4 14.98 5.05 -1.26
CA TYR A 4 14.26 4.29 -0.23
C TYR A 4 15.08 3.14 0.31
N THR A 5 15.84 2.45 -0.55
CA THR A 5 16.73 1.37 -0.12
C THR A 5 17.85 1.88 0.79
N GLU A 6 18.35 3.10 0.54
CA GLU A 6 19.34 3.76 1.38
C GLU A 6 18.76 4.17 2.75
N ILE A 7 17.60 4.84 2.77
CA ILE A 7 16.91 5.24 4.01
C ILE A 7 16.63 4.01 4.91
N LEU A 8 16.23 2.91 4.29
CA LEU A 8 15.92 1.65 4.98
C LEU A 8 17.16 0.82 5.32
N GLY A 9 18.33 1.14 4.76
CA GLY A 9 19.56 0.37 4.94
C GLY A 9 19.47 -1.04 4.35
N LEU A 10 18.80 -1.19 3.21
CA LEU A 10 18.55 -2.43 2.50
C LEU A 10 19.40 -2.51 1.23
N ASN A 11 19.87 -3.71 0.90
CA ASN A 11 20.58 -3.93 -0.37
C ASN A 11 19.56 -4.02 -1.53
N PRO A 12 19.61 -3.12 -2.53
CA PRO A 12 18.68 -3.14 -3.66
C PRO A 12 18.79 -4.41 -4.51
N GLU A 13 19.97 -5.00 -4.63
CA GLU A 13 20.17 -6.23 -5.42
C GLU A 13 19.49 -7.42 -4.75
N ASP A 14 19.65 -7.56 -3.43
CA ASP A 14 18.99 -8.61 -2.65
C ASP A 14 17.46 -8.44 -2.68
N LEU A 15 16.96 -7.20 -2.55
CA LEU A 15 15.53 -6.89 -2.69
C LEU A 15 15.00 -7.34 -4.06
N ASN A 16 15.71 -7.00 -5.13
CA ASN A 16 15.28 -7.34 -6.47
C ASN A 16 15.29 -8.85 -6.69
N ASN A 17 16.34 -9.54 -6.25
CA ASN A 17 16.46 -11.00 -6.36
C ASN A 17 15.32 -11.72 -5.62
N VAL A 18 14.97 -11.27 -4.40
CA VAL A 18 13.86 -11.85 -3.64
C VAL A 18 12.52 -11.54 -4.31
N ALA A 19 12.32 -10.32 -4.82
CA ALA A 19 11.10 -9.96 -5.52
C ALA A 19 10.90 -10.79 -6.80
N ASP A 20 11.95 -10.95 -7.61
CA ASP A 20 11.92 -11.74 -8.84
C ASP A 20 11.71 -13.24 -8.54
N ALA A 21 12.27 -13.76 -7.44
CA ALA A 21 11.99 -15.12 -6.99
C ALA A 21 10.51 -15.33 -6.65
N TYR A 22 9.87 -14.38 -5.94
CA TYR A 22 8.43 -14.45 -5.67
C TYR A 22 7.58 -14.34 -6.94
N ILE A 23 7.96 -13.47 -7.90
CA ILE A 23 7.28 -13.37 -9.20
C ILE A 23 7.41 -14.68 -9.97
N GLY A 24 8.60 -15.26 -10.03
CA GLY A 24 8.86 -16.54 -10.70
C GLY A 24 8.09 -17.70 -10.08
N TYR A 25 8.03 -17.76 -8.75
CA TYR A 25 7.24 -18.76 -8.03
C TYR A 25 5.73 -18.61 -8.29
N ALA A 26 5.22 -17.37 -8.24
CA ALA A 26 3.82 -17.07 -8.56
C ALA A 26 3.48 -17.46 -10.01
N GLY A 27 4.36 -17.15 -10.96
CA GLY A 27 4.21 -17.50 -12.37
C GLY A 27 4.21 -19.01 -12.60
N TYR A 28 5.12 -19.75 -11.94
CA TYR A 28 5.13 -21.21 -11.96
C TYR A 28 3.79 -21.77 -11.45
N LEU A 29 3.35 -21.36 -10.26
CA LEU A 29 2.08 -21.83 -9.69
C LEU A 29 0.89 -21.49 -10.60
N SER A 30 0.84 -20.28 -11.17
CA SER A 30 -0.21 -19.89 -12.13
C SER A 30 -0.25 -20.81 -13.34
N SER A 31 0.90 -21.12 -13.94
CA SER A 31 0.98 -22.06 -15.08
C SER A 31 0.49 -23.47 -14.73
N THR A 32 0.58 -23.87 -13.46
CA THR A 32 0.09 -25.20 -13.03
C THR A 32 -1.42 -25.27 -12.89
N ILE A 33 -2.10 -24.13 -12.70
CA ILE A 33 -3.58 -24.02 -12.65
C ILE A 33 -4.17 -24.09 -14.07
N GLU A 34 -3.47 -23.54 -15.07
CA GLU A 34 -3.91 -23.55 -16.47
C GLU A 34 -3.92 -24.97 -17.10
N ASN A 35 -3.35 -25.97 -16.41
CA ASN A 35 -3.36 -27.35 -16.87
C ASN A 35 -4.71 -28.03 -16.54
N PRO A 36 -5.44 -28.55 -17.55
CA PRO A 36 -6.84 -29.03 -17.42
C PRO A 36 -7.04 -30.30 -16.56
N GLY A 37 -6.00 -30.77 -15.86
CA GLY A 37 -6.08 -31.90 -14.92
C GLY A 37 -5.79 -31.54 -13.46
N ASN A 38 -5.58 -30.25 -13.14
CA ASN A 38 -5.13 -29.82 -11.82
C ASN A 38 -6.07 -28.76 -11.24
N GLU A 39 -7.21 -29.19 -10.70
CA GLU A 39 -8.22 -28.32 -10.06
C GLU A 39 -7.77 -27.79 -8.68
N ASN A 40 -6.48 -27.56 -8.48
CA ASN A 40 -5.94 -27.14 -7.19
C ASN A 40 -6.14 -25.63 -6.95
N THR A 41 -7.40 -25.21 -6.85
CA THR A 41 -7.82 -23.85 -6.45
C THR A 41 -7.22 -23.40 -5.12
N HIS A 42 -6.79 -24.34 -4.28
CA HIS A 42 -6.07 -24.09 -3.03
C HIS A 42 -4.75 -23.32 -3.19
N THR A 43 -4.16 -23.25 -4.39
CA THR A 43 -2.91 -22.51 -4.64
C THR A 43 -3.13 -21.03 -4.95
N ILE A 44 -4.35 -20.61 -5.31
CA ILE A 44 -4.67 -19.22 -5.69
C ILE A 44 -4.26 -18.21 -4.61
N PRO A 45 -4.54 -18.42 -3.30
CA PRO A 45 -4.10 -17.50 -2.26
C PRO A 45 -2.57 -17.38 -2.16
N TRP A 46 -1.82 -18.42 -2.52
CA TRP A 46 -0.36 -18.45 -2.48
C TRP A 46 0.24 -17.67 -3.65
N ILE A 47 -0.38 -17.77 -4.83
CA ILE A 47 -0.05 -16.95 -6.00
C ILE A 47 -0.27 -15.47 -5.66
N ALA A 48 -1.44 -15.14 -5.13
CA ALA A 48 -1.79 -13.77 -4.75
C ALA A 48 -0.81 -13.20 -3.71
N SER A 49 -0.49 -13.99 -2.69
CA SER A 49 0.46 -13.60 -1.64
C SER A 49 1.88 -13.40 -2.20
N SER A 50 2.33 -14.27 -3.11
CA SER A 50 3.66 -14.16 -3.73
C SER A 50 3.78 -12.88 -4.56
N TYR A 51 2.77 -12.57 -5.39
CA TYR A 51 2.76 -11.29 -6.12
C TYR A 51 2.69 -10.08 -5.19
N MET A 52 1.93 -10.15 -4.10
CA MET A 52 1.84 -9.06 -3.12
C MET A 52 3.19 -8.80 -2.44
N LEU A 53 3.89 -9.85 -2.00
CA LEU A 53 5.23 -9.75 -1.41
C LEU A 53 6.22 -9.15 -2.41
N ALA A 54 6.23 -9.66 -3.65
CA ALA A 54 7.08 -9.11 -4.70
C ALA A 54 6.79 -7.62 -4.96
N ALA A 55 5.52 -7.24 -5.03
CA ALA A 55 5.11 -5.86 -5.27
C ALA A 55 5.54 -4.92 -4.14
N SER A 56 5.38 -5.33 -2.88
CA SER A 56 5.87 -4.57 -1.73
C SER A 56 7.39 -4.40 -1.69
N LEU A 57 8.15 -5.37 -2.19
CA LEU A 57 9.61 -5.24 -2.30
C LEU A 57 9.99 -4.34 -3.47
N LYS A 58 9.37 -4.53 -4.64
CA LYS A 58 9.59 -3.69 -5.82
C LYS A 58 9.20 -2.25 -5.58
N SER A 59 8.18 -1.96 -4.77
CA SER A 59 7.75 -0.58 -4.50
C SER A 59 8.83 0.26 -3.81
N VAL A 60 9.79 -0.38 -3.13
CA VAL A 60 10.95 0.28 -2.53
C VAL A 60 12.06 0.51 -3.56
N ILE A 61 12.15 -0.32 -4.61
CA ILE A 61 13.19 -0.24 -5.64
C ILE A 61 12.76 0.70 -6.77
N ASP A 62 11.58 0.47 -7.32
CA ASP A 62 10.95 1.21 -8.41
C ASP A 62 9.43 1.24 -8.14
N PRO A 63 8.92 2.31 -7.50
CA PRO A 63 7.50 2.41 -7.17
C PRO A 63 6.58 2.25 -8.39
N PRO A 64 6.81 2.94 -9.52
CA PRO A 64 5.99 2.73 -10.72
C PRO A 64 5.95 1.28 -11.21
N GLU A 65 7.10 0.58 -11.29
CA GLU A 65 7.16 -0.81 -11.80
C GLU A 65 6.38 -1.80 -10.91
N SER A 66 6.31 -1.54 -9.60
CA SER A 66 5.60 -2.36 -8.64
C SER A 66 4.09 -2.52 -8.93
N SER A 67 3.51 -1.57 -9.65
CA SER A 67 2.09 -1.55 -10.01
C SER A 67 1.65 -2.80 -10.79
N SER A 68 2.54 -3.35 -11.63
CA SER A 68 2.26 -4.57 -12.41
C SER A 68 2.07 -5.79 -11.52
N ALA A 69 2.94 -5.97 -10.52
CA ALA A 69 2.86 -7.05 -9.55
C ALA A 69 1.66 -6.88 -8.61
N PHE A 70 1.37 -5.65 -8.16
CA PHE A 70 0.14 -5.37 -7.40
C PHE A 70 -1.12 -5.71 -8.20
N ARG A 71 -1.14 -5.44 -9.52
CA ARG A 71 -2.28 -5.79 -10.39
C ARG A 71 -2.49 -7.29 -10.48
N SER A 72 -1.42 -8.07 -10.61
CA SER A 72 -1.47 -9.53 -10.57
C SER A 72 -1.96 -10.03 -9.21
N ALA A 73 -1.46 -9.47 -8.11
CA ALA A 73 -1.96 -9.80 -6.77
C ALA A 73 -3.47 -9.52 -6.63
N ALA A 74 -3.93 -8.38 -7.13
CA ALA A 74 -5.35 -8.02 -7.12
C ALA A 74 -6.20 -9.04 -7.88
N PHE A 75 -5.74 -9.48 -9.06
CA PHE A 75 -6.42 -10.51 -9.84
C PHE A 75 -6.57 -11.81 -9.06
N PHE A 76 -5.48 -12.36 -8.50
CA PHE A 76 -5.54 -13.65 -7.81
C PHE A 76 -6.24 -13.56 -6.45
N TYR A 77 -6.11 -12.47 -5.69
CA TYR A 77 -6.91 -12.30 -4.46
C TYR A 77 -8.40 -12.22 -4.78
N GLN A 78 -8.77 -11.60 -5.89
CA GLN A 78 -10.17 -11.54 -6.31
C GLN A 78 -10.68 -12.92 -6.71
N LEU A 79 -9.91 -13.70 -7.46
CA LEU A 79 -10.24 -15.10 -7.78
C LEU A 79 -10.39 -15.98 -6.53
N ALA A 80 -9.65 -15.68 -5.47
CA ALA A 80 -9.75 -16.36 -4.17
C ALA A 80 -10.88 -15.81 -3.27
N GLU A 81 -11.74 -14.93 -3.77
CA GLU A 81 -12.80 -14.25 -3.01
C GLU A 81 -12.29 -13.50 -1.76
N ASN A 82 -11.01 -13.10 -1.77
CA ASN A 82 -10.37 -12.43 -0.64
C ASN A 82 -10.44 -10.91 -0.81
N PRO A 83 -11.10 -10.16 0.10
CA PRO A 83 -11.33 -8.71 -0.05
C PRO A 83 -10.04 -7.88 -0.11
N TYR A 84 -8.89 -8.45 0.29
CA TYR A 84 -7.58 -7.84 0.19
C TYR A 84 -7.17 -7.51 -1.27
N TRP A 85 -7.87 -8.05 -2.27
CA TRP A 85 -7.73 -7.64 -3.67
C TRP A 85 -7.90 -6.12 -3.87
N LYS A 86 -8.74 -5.46 -3.05
CA LYS A 86 -8.97 -4.01 -3.13
C LYS A 86 -7.72 -3.21 -2.76
N ILE A 87 -7.00 -3.63 -1.72
CA ILE A 87 -5.72 -3.03 -1.33
C ILE A 87 -4.72 -3.18 -2.47
N ALA A 88 -4.60 -4.38 -3.03
CA ALA A 88 -3.73 -4.62 -4.18
C ALA A 88 -4.11 -3.75 -5.39
N ALA A 89 -5.41 -3.62 -5.69
CA ALA A 89 -5.90 -2.80 -6.79
C ALA A 89 -5.62 -1.31 -6.58
N ILE A 90 -5.76 -0.80 -5.36
CA ILE A 90 -5.40 0.59 -5.00
C ILE A 90 -3.90 0.81 -5.18
N CYS A 91 -3.05 -0.09 -4.68
CA CYS A 91 -1.60 -0.03 -4.86
C CYS A 91 -1.18 -0.11 -6.33
N ALA A 92 -1.94 -0.83 -7.16
CA ALA A 92 -1.72 -0.92 -8.60
C ALA A 92 -2.27 0.28 -9.41
N ASN A 93 -2.98 1.21 -8.75
CA ASN A 93 -3.80 2.23 -9.39
C ASN A 93 -4.76 1.65 -10.46
N ASP A 94 -5.32 0.46 -10.20
CA ASP A 94 -6.20 -0.29 -11.12
C ASP A 94 -7.67 0.09 -10.91
N ASN A 95 -8.01 1.31 -11.34
CA ASN A 95 -9.37 1.85 -11.23
C ASN A 95 -10.42 1.00 -11.99
N GLY A 96 -10.01 0.32 -13.06
CA GLY A 96 -10.89 -0.55 -13.84
C GLY A 96 -11.43 -1.70 -13.00
N ARG A 97 -10.57 -2.38 -12.24
CA ARG A 97 -10.96 -3.49 -11.36
C ARG A 97 -11.82 -3.04 -10.18
N LEU A 98 -11.54 -1.86 -9.62
CA LEU A 98 -12.34 -1.30 -8.51
C LEU A 98 -13.76 -0.91 -8.95
N THR A 99 -13.93 -0.41 -10.19
CA THR A 99 -15.23 0.05 -10.71
C THR A 99 -16.19 -1.11 -10.98
N TYR A 100 -15.68 -2.26 -11.42
CA TYR A 100 -16.49 -3.40 -11.87
C TYR A 100 -17.32 -4.09 -10.77
N VAL A 101 -17.01 -3.88 -9.48
CA VAL A 101 -17.47 -4.76 -8.39
C VAL A 101 -18.24 -4.04 -7.27
N GLN A 102 -18.53 -2.73 -7.38
CA GLN A 102 -19.23 -1.98 -6.32
C GLN A 102 -20.74 -2.27 -6.16
N THR A 103 -21.23 -3.43 -6.62
CA THR A 103 -22.62 -3.85 -6.46
C THR A 103 -22.89 -4.36 -5.03
N GLU A 104 -23.49 -3.47 -4.23
CA GLU A 104 -24.27 -3.70 -3.00
C GLU A 104 -23.68 -4.60 -1.90
N ASN A 105 -23.23 -3.97 -0.81
CA ASN A 105 -23.18 -4.62 0.51
C ASN A 105 -24.01 -3.81 1.51
N GLY A 106 -25.22 -4.30 1.80
CA GLY A 106 -26.12 -3.77 2.83
C GLY A 106 -25.80 -4.23 4.26
N ASN A 107 -24.59 -4.76 4.51
CA ASN A 107 -24.20 -5.27 5.83
C ASN A 107 -23.59 -4.17 6.70
N THR A 108 -24.15 -4.02 7.90
CA THR A 108 -23.78 -2.99 8.89
C THR A 108 -22.75 -3.44 9.92
N THR A 109 -22.31 -4.70 9.87
CA THR A 109 -21.25 -5.26 10.72
C THR A 109 -19.87 -4.91 10.20
N PHE A 110 -18.97 -4.53 11.11
CA PHE A 110 -17.59 -4.21 10.77
C PHE A 110 -16.86 -5.41 10.14
N SER A 111 -16.12 -5.14 9.08
CA SER A 111 -15.16 -6.06 8.47
C SER A 111 -14.01 -5.27 7.86
N ASP A 112 -12.83 -5.87 7.69
CA ASP A 112 -11.72 -5.23 6.96
C ASP A 112 -12.15 -4.81 5.54
N SER A 113 -13.09 -5.55 4.92
CA SER A 113 -13.68 -5.14 3.63
C SER A 113 -14.33 -3.77 3.69
N LEU A 114 -14.99 -3.39 4.80
CA LEU A 114 -15.60 -2.06 4.94
C LEU A 114 -14.56 -0.94 4.84
N PHE A 115 -13.39 -1.15 5.45
CA PHE A 115 -12.28 -0.22 5.35
C PHE A 115 -11.70 -0.19 3.92
N TYR A 116 -11.55 -1.35 3.28
CA TYR A 116 -11.08 -1.40 1.90
C TYR A 116 -12.06 -0.78 0.90
N ASP A 117 -13.37 -0.90 1.17
CA ASP A 117 -14.44 -0.22 0.42
C ASP A 117 -14.38 1.30 0.60
N LEU A 118 -14.11 1.78 1.81
CA LEU A 118 -13.89 3.21 2.04
C LEU A 118 -12.74 3.73 1.16
N LEU A 119 -11.60 3.04 1.18
CA LEU A 119 -10.44 3.43 0.36
C LEU A 119 -10.74 3.37 -1.14
N GLY A 120 -11.41 2.32 -1.60
CA GLY A 120 -11.83 2.20 -3.00
C GLY A 120 -12.75 3.35 -3.43
N ASN A 121 -13.72 3.74 -2.59
CA ASN A 121 -14.59 4.88 -2.87
C ASN A 121 -13.84 6.21 -2.89
N ILE A 122 -12.84 6.39 -2.01
CA ILE A 122 -11.96 7.57 -2.04
C ILE A 122 -11.19 7.63 -3.37
N LEU A 123 -10.59 6.51 -3.80
CA LEU A 123 -9.78 6.47 -5.02
C LEU A 123 -10.62 6.75 -6.27
N LEU A 124 -11.83 6.17 -6.34
CA LEU A 124 -12.79 6.33 -7.44
C LEU A 124 -13.55 7.66 -7.43
N ASP A 125 -13.27 8.57 -6.49
CA ASP A 125 -14.00 9.83 -6.32
C ASP A 125 -15.51 9.69 -6.01
N ASN A 126 -15.94 8.53 -5.51
CA ASN A 126 -17.32 8.26 -5.08
C ASN A 126 -17.64 8.90 -3.72
N ASP A 127 -18.92 8.97 -3.35
CA ASP A 127 -19.32 9.50 -2.03
C ASP A 127 -18.90 8.56 -0.89
N ALA A 128 -17.72 8.83 -0.33
CA ALA A 128 -17.14 8.08 0.78
C ALA A 128 -17.73 8.45 2.16
N ARG A 129 -18.56 9.50 2.27
CA ARG A 129 -19.06 10.01 3.56
C ARG A 129 -19.85 8.97 4.38
N PRO A 130 -20.73 8.14 3.80
CA PRO A 130 -21.45 7.12 4.56
C PRO A 130 -20.51 6.10 5.19
N LEU A 131 -19.55 5.59 4.42
CA LEU A 131 -18.55 4.61 4.89
C LEU A 131 -17.60 5.23 5.91
N PHE A 132 -17.22 6.49 5.72
CA PHE A 132 -16.39 7.23 6.67
C PHE A 132 -17.08 7.31 8.05
N ARG A 133 -18.36 7.75 8.09
CA ARG A 133 -19.13 7.80 9.34
C ARG A 133 -19.35 6.42 9.99
N MET A 134 -19.47 5.37 9.18
CA MET A 134 -19.57 4.01 9.69
C MET A 134 -18.27 3.54 10.32
N THR A 135 -17.13 3.82 9.69
CA THR A 135 -15.79 3.41 10.17
C THR A 135 -15.37 4.15 11.43
N GLU A 136 -15.76 5.42 11.62
CA GLU A 136 -15.50 6.17 12.88
C GLU A 136 -16.06 5.46 14.14
N ARG A 137 -17.21 4.79 14.02
CA ARG A 137 -17.82 4.04 15.13
C ARG A 137 -16.95 2.88 15.62
N TRP A 138 -16.06 2.38 14.76
CA TRP A 138 -15.19 1.25 15.00
C TRP A 138 -13.73 1.67 15.20
N GLY A 139 -13.47 2.92 15.61
CA GLY A 139 -12.12 3.49 15.66
C GLY A 139 -11.09 2.70 16.48
N GLN A 140 -11.51 1.89 17.46
CA GLN A 140 -10.61 1.04 18.25
C GLN A 140 -10.32 -0.33 17.61
N HIS A 141 -11.04 -0.69 16.55
CA HIS A 141 -10.87 -1.96 15.87
C HIS A 141 -9.54 -1.98 15.11
N PRO A 142 -8.68 -3.00 15.30
CA PRO A 142 -7.42 -3.12 14.57
C PRO A 142 -7.68 -3.45 13.10
N ILE A 143 -6.92 -2.83 12.19
CA ILE A 143 -7.04 -3.05 10.74
C ILE A 143 -5.82 -3.77 10.20
N GLY A 144 -6.08 -4.77 9.37
CA GLY A 144 -5.06 -5.45 8.58
C GLY A 144 -3.98 -6.12 9.43
N ARG A 145 -2.83 -6.40 8.80
CA ARG A 145 -1.74 -7.16 9.44
C ARG A 145 -0.99 -6.38 10.52
N LEU A 146 -1.00 -5.05 10.42
CA LEU A 146 -0.32 -4.17 11.38
C LEU A 146 -1.08 -4.02 12.69
N GLY A 147 -2.37 -4.37 12.73
CA GLY A 147 -3.19 -4.22 13.93
C GLY A 147 -3.35 -2.77 14.40
N ILE A 148 -3.12 -1.78 13.51
CA ILE A 148 -3.27 -0.37 13.85
C ILE A 148 -4.78 -0.07 13.97
N PRO A 149 -5.22 0.60 15.05
CA PRO A 149 -6.62 0.95 15.19
C PRO A 149 -7.14 1.84 14.05
N LEU A 150 -8.33 1.51 13.53
CA LEU A 150 -9.02 2.22 12.45
C LEU A 150 -9.14 3.74 12.66
N GLY A 151 -9.18 4.16 13.92
CA GLY A 151 -9.22 5.57 14.33
C GLY A 151 -8.02 6.37 13.82
N TYR A 152 -6.82 5.77 13.74
CA TYR A 152 -5.66 6.45 13.19
C TYR A 152 -5.81 6.70 11.68
N PHE A 153 -6.34 5.71 10.94
CA PHE A 153 -6.57 5.83 9.51
C PHE A 153 -7.64 6.88 9.19
N THR A 154 -8.80 6.79 9.85
CA THR A 154 -9.92 7.72 9.66
C THR A 154 -9.54 9.15 10.07
N SER A 155 -8.79 9.32 11.16
CA SER A 155 -8.26 10.62 11.58
C SER A 155 -7.30 11.22 10.56
N ALA A 156 -6.43 10.41 9.93
CA ALA A 156 -5.52 10.88 8.88
C ALA A 156 -6.29 11.27 7.61
N ILE A 157 -7.30 10.47 7.21
CA ILE A 157 -8.18 10.78 6.08
C ILE A 157 -8.93 12.09 6.32
N GLY A 158 -9.57 12.25 7.49
CA GLY A 158 -10.28 13.48 7.86
C GLY A 158 -9.36 14.70 7.88
N ALA A 159 -8.17 14.55 8.47
CA ALA A 159 -7.15 15.60 8.50
C ALA A 159 -6.72 16.05 7.08
N VAL A 160 -6.58 15.14 6.13
CA VAL A 160 -6.25 15.46 4.73
C VAL A 160 -7.44 16.06 3.98
N GLN A 161 -8.68 15.62 4.28
CA GLN A 161 -9.90 16.18 3.70
C GLN A 161 -10.14 17.62 4.14
N GLU A 162 -9.92 17.92 5.41
CA GLU A 162 -10.20 19.22 6.03
C GLU A 162 -8.97 20.14 6.11
N GLY A 163 -7.77 19.58 6.02
CA GLY A 163 -6.51 20.27 6.30
C GLY A 163 -6.23 21.43 5.34
N ALA A 164 -5.67 22.53 5.83
CA ALA A 164 -5.22 23.62 4.98
C ALA A 164 -3.74 23.40 4.57
N PRO A 165 -3.34 23.71 3.31
CA PRO A 165 -1.97 23.49 2.83
C PRO A 165 -0.88 24.24 3.63
N ASN A 166 -1.26 25.27 4.39
CA ASN A 166 -0.35 26.08 5.21
C ASN A 166 -0.45 25.79 6.72
N ASN A 167 -1.22 24.78 7.13
CA ASN A 167 -1.35 24.42 8.54
C ASN A 167 -0.53 23.17 8.84
N ALA A 168 0.70 23.35 9.35
CA ALA A 168 1.58 22.24 9.73
C ALA A 168 0.94 21.28 10.76
N ASN A 169 0.10 21.81 11.66
CA ASN A 169 -0.64 20.99 12.63
C ASN A 169 -1.80 20.22 12.00
N GLY A 170 -2.24 20.63 10.80
CA GLY A 170 -3.34 20.02 10.06
C GLY A 170 -3.05 18.61 9.57
N LEU A 171 -1.79 18.16 9.60
CA LEU A 171 -1.38 16.81 9.17
C LEU A 171 -0.83 15.94 10.31
N ASN A 172 -1.03 16.34 11.58
CA ASN A 172 -0.51 15.58 12.72
C ASN A 172 -1.04 14.14 12.78
N SER A 173 -2.31 13.92 12.42
CA SER A 173 -2.90 12.56 12.36
C SER A 173 -2.19 11.66 11.33
N LEU A 174 -1.76 12.23 10.20
CA LEU A 174 -0.97 11.52 9.19
C LEU A 174 0.40 11.12 9.74
N LYS A 175 1.08 12.06 10.42
CA LYS A 175 2.36 11.79 11.08
C LYS A 175 2.26 10.64 12.09
N ILE A 176 1.21 10.65 12.92
CA ILE A 176 0.99 9.61 13.92
C ILE A 176 0.74 8.26 13.25
N LEU A 177 -0.11 8.21 12.22
CA LEU A 177 -0.37 6.97 11.46
C LEU A 177 0.92 6.38 10.87
N LEU A 178 1.74 7.20 10.21
CA LEU A 178 2.99 6.77 9.60
C LEU A 178 4.03 6.36 10.65
N SER A 179 4.06 7.03 11.80
CA SER A 179 4.90 6.63 12.93
C SER A 179 4.50 5.24 13.41
N ARG A 180 3.21 4.96 13.61
CA ARG A 180 2.70 3.63 13.98
C ARG A 180 3.05 2.56 12.95
N ALA A 181 2.91 2.88 11.66
CA ALA A 181 3.25 1.95 10.58
C ALA A 181 4.73 1.53 10.60
N THR A 182 5.62 2.41 11.06
CA THR A 182 7.06 2.17 11.05
C THR A 182 7.62 1.65 12.38
N GLU A 183 6.79 1.52 13.43
CA GLU A 183 7.21 0.92 14.71
C GLU A 183 7.74 -0.51 14.51
N ASN A 184 7.05 -1.33 13.70
CA ASN A 184 7.49 -2.70 13.39
C ASN A 184 8.81 -2.72 12.61
N LEU A 185 9.00 -1.78 11.68
CA LEU A 185 10.27 -1.66 10.94
C LEU A 185 11.42 -1.29 11.87
N ALA A 186 11.19 -0.40 12.83
CA ALA A 186 12.20 -0.02 13.81
C ALA A 186 12.63 -1.22 14.68
N ILE A 187 11.67 -2.07 15.08
CA ILE A 187 11.95 -3.31 15.83
C ILE A 187 12.74 -4.30 14.96
N LEU A 188 12.31 -4.53 13.72
CA LEU A 188 12.99 -5.47 12.81
C LEU A 188 14.41 -5.01 12.46
N ARG A 189 14.61 -3.70 12.27
CA ARG A 189 15.92 -3.10 12.02
C ARG A 189 16.86 -3.20 13.22
N ALA A 190 16.33 -3.28 14.45
CA ALA A 190 17.18 -3.52 15.63
C ALA A 190 17.93 -4.87 15.52
N ASP A 191 17.34 -5.84 14.83
CA ASP A 191 18.03 -7.05 14.38
C ASP A 191 18.75 -6.82 13.05
N ASN A 192 19.85 -6.08 13.11
CA ASN A 192 20.66 -5.73 11.94
C ASN A 192 21.10 -6.95 11.11
N TYR A 193 21.28 -8.12 11.75
CA TYR A 193 21.70 -9.33 11.06
C TYR A 193 20.57 -9.88 10.17
N HIS A 194 19.37 -10.06 10.71
CA HIS A 194 18.24 -10.56 9.93
C HIS A 194 17.74 -9.53 8.90
N TRP A 195 17.76 -8.25 9.27
CA TRP A 195 17.37 -7.13 8.40
C TRP A 195 18.24 -7.02 7.16
N ARG A 196 19.57 -6.97 7.32
CA ARG A 196 20.50 -6.81 6.18
C ARG A 196 20.60 -8.04 5.28
N ASN A 197 20.35 -9.22 5.82
CA ASN A 197 20.47 -10.49 5.08
C ASN A 197 19.11 -11.04 4.61
N PHE A 198 18.03 -10.25 4.71
CA PHE A 198 16.68 -10.68 4.33
C PHE A 198 16.24 -12.02 4.95
N LYS A 199 16.60 -12.26 6.21
CA LYS A 199 16.25 -13.50 6.91
C LYS A 199 14.93 -13.33 7.66
N GLY A 200 13.84 -13.80 7.05
CA GLY A 200 12.48 -13.77 7.60
C GLY A 200 11.46 -13.14 6.65
N THR A 201 10.19 -13.17 7.02
CA THR A 201 9.11 -12.51 6.26
C THR A 201 8.95 -11.10 6.79
N PHE A 202 9.58 -10.10 6.17
CA PHE A 202 9.31 -8.70 6.46
C PHE A 202 8.93 -7.92 5.21
N LEU A 203 8.08 -6.92 5.40
CA LEU A 203 7.68 -5.99 4.37
C LEU A 203 8.24 -4.63 4.74
N ALA A 204 9.11 -4.09 3.88
CA ALA A 204 9.66 -2.75 4.06
C ALA A 204 8.57 -1.66 3.98
N VAL A 205 7.51 -1.92 3.21
CA VAL A 205 6.30 -1.11 3.15
C VAL A 205 5.08 -2.02 3.11
N GLU A 206 4.17 -1.78 4.05
CA GLU A 206 2.95 -2.55 4.20
C GLU A 206 1.89 -2.07 3.18
N PRO A 207 1.26 -2.99 2.41
CA PRO A 207 0.31 -2.62 1.36
C PRO A 207 -0.86 -1.76 1.84
N GLU A 208 -1.40 -2.03 3.03
CA GLU A 208 -2.49 -1.23 3.60
C GLU A 208 -2.09 0.23 3.82
N ILE A 209 -0.87 0.46 4.32
CA ILE A 209 -0.34 1.81 4.55
C ILE A 209 -0.09 2.50 3.21
N LEU A 210 0.50 1.78 2.25
CA LEU A 210 0.72 2.30 0.91
C LEU A 210 -0.60 2.69 0.22
N ALA A 211 -1.61 1.82 0.28
CA ALA A 211 -2.93 2.07 -0.29
C ALA A 211 -3.59 3.32 0.34
N VAL A 212 -3.50 3.47 1.66
CA VAL A 212 -4.00 4.67 2.35
C VAL A 212 -3.25 5.90 1.86
N CYS A 213 -1.92 5.88 1.81
CA CYS A 213 -1.13 7.01 1.32
C CYS A 213 -1.50 7.39 -0.12
N ILE A 214 -1.75 6.43 -1.00
CA ILE A 214 -2.22 6.69 -2.38
C ILE A 214 -3.59 7.39 -2.35
N CYS A 215 -4.53 6.90 -1.53
CA CYS A 215 -5.83 7.55 -1.34
C CYS A 215 -5.69 8.98 -0.76
N LEU A 216 -4.75 9.23 0.14
CA LEU A 216 -4.49 10.58 0.67
C LEU A 216 -3.93 11.51 -0.42
N CYS A 217 -3.02 11.01 -1.26
CA CYS A 217 -2.52 11.76 -2.43
C CYS A 217 -3.67 12.13 -3.38
N LYS A 218 -4.59 11.19 -3.62
CA LYS A 218 -5.79 11.42 -4.43
C LYS A 218 -6.71 12.48 -3.81
N LEU A 219 -6.97 12.42 -2.50
CA LEU A 219 -7.79 13.43 -1.80
C LEU A 219 -7.16 14.82 -1.87
N TRP A 220 -5.84 14.90 -1.76
CA TRP A 220 -5.11 16.17 -1.79
C TRP A 220 -5.10 16.78 -3.19
N THR A 221 -4.80 15.97 -4.22
CA THR A 221 -4.79 16.39 -5.62
C THR A 221 -6.17 16.80 -6.13
N LYS A 222 -7.25 16.15 -5.66
CA LYS A 222 -8.64 16.59 -5.92
C LYS A 222 -8.92 18.03 -5.50
N ARG A 223 -8.15 18.56 -4.54
CA ARG A 223 -8.25 19.93 -4.05
C ARG A 223 -7.36 20.91 -4.84
N ASN A 224 -6.80 20.47 -5.96
CA ASN A 224 -5.79 21.19 -6.76
C ASN A 224 -4.51 21.51 -5.97
N LEU A 225 -4.16 20.66 -5.02
CA LEU A 225 -2.92 20.77 -4.25
C LEU A 225 -1.93 19.68 -4.69
N PRO A 226 -0.64 20.00 -4.88
CA PRO A 226 0.37 19.00 -5.22
C PRO A 226 0.51 17.95 -4.12
N SER A 227 0.51 16.66 -4.49
CA SER A 227 0.65 15.52 -3.58
C SER A 227 1.89 15.60 -2.67
N HIS A 228 3.02 16.11 -3.19
CA HIS A 228 4.27 16.27 -2.46
C HIS A 228 4.17 17.23 -1.27
N ASP A 229 3.18 18.13 -1.24
CA ASP A 229 2.95 18.99 -0.07
C ASP A 229 2.52 18.19 1.18
N LEU A 230 1.99 16.97 1.00
CA LEU A 230 1.70 16.06 2.12
C LEU A 230 2.97 15.68 2.90
N LEU A 231 4.15 15.73 2.28
CA LEU A 231 5.43 15.43 2.94
C LEU A 231 5.76 16.45 4.04
N ARG A 232 5.24 17.68 3.97
CA ARG A 232 5.38 18.68 5.05
C ARG A 232 4.74 18.19 6.35
N GLY A 233 3.71 17.36 6.26
CA GLY A 233 3.09 16.71 7.42
C GLY A 233 3.92 15.59 8.03
N THR A 234 5.04 15.21 7.42
CA THR A 234 5.87 14.06 7.82
C THR A 234 7.22 14.45 8.42
N GLU A 235 7.42 15.72 8.79
CA GLU A 235 8.64 16.20 9.45
C GLU A 235 9.00 15.31 10.66
N GLY A 236 10.15 14.64 10.62
CA GLY A 236 10.53 13.60 11.58
C GLY A 236 11.60 12.64 11.05
N LEU A 237 11.56 11.38 11.50
CA LEU A 237 12.47 10.32 11.06
C LEU A 237 12.21 10.00 9.58
N GLU A 238 13.26 10.03 8.74
CA GLU A 238 13.13 9.82 7.28
C GLU A 238 12.37 8.55 6.91
N ILE A 239 12.57 7.48 7.69
CA ILE A 239 11.87 6.19 7.51
C ILE A 239 10.34 6.31 7.56
N THR A 240 9.81 7.20 8.38
CA THR A 240 8.35 7.41 8.52
C THR A 240 7.72 7.96 7.26
N SER A 241 8.50 8.68 6.44
CA SER A 241 8.01 9.29 5.21
C SER A 241 8.04 8.34 4.01
N VAL A 242 8.76 7.21 4.10
CA VAL A 242 9.00 6.28 2.97
C VAL A 242 7.69 5.79 2.33
N PRO A 243 6.68 5.31 3.08
CA PRO A 243 5.43 4.86 2.45
C PRO A 243 4.70 5.99 1.68
N LEU A 244 4.73 7.21 2.20
CA LEU A 244 4.09 8.36 1.55
C LEU A 244 4.84 8.80 0.29
N ARG A 245 6.18 8.80 0.31
CA ARG A 245 7.00 9.11 -0.87
C ARG A 245 6.76 8.11 -2.00
N ILE A 246 6.75 6.81 -1.68
CA ILE A 246 6.42 5.74 -2.64
C ILE A 246 4.99 5.92 -3.18
N ALA A 247 4.03 6.25 -2.32
CA ALA A 247 2.66 6.51 -2.75
C ALA A 247 2.55 7.69 -3.71
N ILE A 248 3.30 8.78 -3.49
CA ILE A 248 3.34 9.93 -4.40
C ILE A 248 3.88 9.51 -5.77
N GLU A 249 4.97 8.74 -5.82
CA GLU A 249 5.53 8.27 -7.09
C GLU A 249 4.56 7.37 -7.87
N ILE A 250 3.83 6.49 -7.17
CA ILE A 250 2.80 5.63 -7.78
C ILE A 250 1.61 6.47 -8.26
N ALA A 251 1.10 7.37 -7.42
CA ALA A 251 -0.10 8.14 -7.70
C ALA A 251 0.10 9.14 -8.84
N ASP A 252 1.26 9.79 -8.87
CA ASP A 252 1.56 10.82 -9.86
C ASP A 252 2.32 10.28 -11.09
N ASN A 253 2.75 9.01 -11.04
CA ASN A 253 3.50 8.34 -12.10
C ASN A 253 4.77 9.09 -12.52
N TYR A 254 5.48 9.68 -11.56
CA TYR A 254 6.82 10.25 -11.75
C TYR A 254 7.71 9.96 -10.56
N SER A 255 9.01 9.85 -10.80
CA SER A 255 9.97 9.60 -9.73
C SER A 255 10.32 10.90 -9.00
N LEU A 256 10.23 10.90 -7.67
CA LEU A 256 10.55 12.08 -6.85
C LEU A 256 12.05 12.39 -6.90
N GLU A 257 12.89 11.39 -7.18
CA GLU A 257 14.35 11.53 -7.23
C GLU A 257 14.96 10.55 -8.25
N ARG A 258 15.26 11.04 -9.47
CA ARG A 258 16.36 10.45 -10.27
C ARG A 258 17.63 11.25 -10.01
N PRO A 259 18.52 10.84 -9.10
CA PRO A 259 19.92 11.23 -9.22
C PRO A 259 20.53 10.38 -10.35
N TYR A 260 21.20 11.07 -11.28
CA TYR A 260 21.91 10.60 -12.48
C TYR A 260 21.07 10.38 -13.74
N GLY A 261 21.11 11.40 -14.59
CA GLY A 261 21.16 11.18 -16.01
C GLY A 261 22.40 10.36 -16.37
N LEU A 262 22.21 9.23 -17.03
CA LEU A 262 23.07 8.88 -18.14
C LEU A 262 22.53 9.65 -19.34
N ASN A 263 23.15 10.79 -19.63
CA ASN A 263 23.25 11.23 -21.00
C ASN A 263 24.15 10.21 -21.72
N VAL A 264 23.55 9.38 -22.56
CA VAL A 264 24.20 8.84 -23.77
C VAL A 264 23.29 9.17 -24.93
#